data_AF-A0A1T5ETL6-F1
#
_entry.id   AF-A0A1T5ETL6-F1
#
_cell.length_a   1.000
_cell.length_b   1.000
_cell.length_c   1.000
_cell.angle_alpha   90.00
_cell.angle_beta   90.00
_cell.angle_gamma   90.00
#
_symmetry.space_group_name_H-M   'P 1'
#
loop_
_entity.id
_entity.type
_entity.pdbx_description
1 polymer ?
#
loop_
_entity_poly.entity_id
_entity_poly.type
_entity_poly.pdbx_seq_one_letter_code
_entity_poly.pdbx_strand_id
1 'polypeptide(L)'
;MKTLLDNLQMAEDCLLGHASDEQRLLFEASLLLYPALREDVHWQRKTYHIIRAYGRQRLRHELEAMHRTLFTAPRHRAFRDKVLRIFQQR
;
A
#
# COMPACT_ATOMS: atom_id res chain seq x y z
N MET A 1 -29.29 -15.95 4.46
CA MET A 1 -28.17 -16.21 3.53
C MET A 1 -27.25 -15.02 3.58
N LYS A 2 -25.97 -15.18 3.96
CA LYS A 2 -24.97 -14.14 3.67
C LYS A 2 -24.84 -14.05 2.15
N THR A 3 -24.97 -12.86 1.60
CA THR A 3 -24.90 -12.64 0.16
C THR A 3 -23.44 -12.71 -0.31
N LEU A 4 -23.22 -12.93 -1.60
CA LEU A 4 -21.87 -12.85 -2.21
C LEU A 4 -21.18 -11.51 -1.86
N LEU A 5 -21.98 -10.44 -1.79
CA LEU A 5 -21.54 -9.09 -1.45
C LEU A 5 -21.03 -9.00 0.00
N ASP A 6 -21.72 -9.63 0.96
CA ASP A 6 -21.29 -9.61 2.36
C ASP A 6 -19.94 -10.31 2.55
N ASN A 7 -19.71 -11.40 1.81
CA ASN A 7 -18.44 -12.13 1.84
C ASN A 7 -17.31 -11.32 1.22
N LEU A 8 -17.58 -10.61 0.12
CA LEU A 8 -16.63 -9.72 -0.51
C LEU A 8 -16.27 -8.54 0.40
N GLN A 9 -17.28 -7.90 1.02
CA GLN A 9 -17.06 -6.81 1.97
C GLN A 9 -16.24 -7.28 3.19
N MET A 10 -16.56 -8.44 3.75
CA MET A 10 -15.80 -9.02 4.86
C MET A 10 -14.33 -9.29 4.47
N ALA A 11 -14.09 -9.79 3.26
CA ALA A 11 -12.75 -9.99 2.74
C ALA A 11 -12.00 -8.66 2.58
N GLU A 12 -12.63 -7.62 2.03
CA GLU A 12 -12.05 -6.28 1.93
C GLU A 12 -11.66 -5.71 3.28
N ASP A 13 -12.59 -5.73 4.24
CA ASP A 13 -12.38 -5.19 5.57
C ASP A 13 -11.23 -5.92 6.28
N CYS A 14 -11.13 -7.25 6.12
CA CYS A 14 -10.02 -8.03 6.66
C CYS A 14 -8.69 -7.70 5.97
N LEU A 15 -8.66 -7.64 4.63
CA LEU A 15 -7.43 -7.41 3.85
C LEU A 15 -6.88 -5.98 3.99
N LEU A 16 -7.76 -5.00 4.17
CA LEU A 16 -7.41 -3.59 4.36
C LEU A 16 -7.17 -3.23 5.83
N GLY A 17 -7.47 -4.16 6.76
CA GLY A 17 -7.24 -3.98 8.19
C GLY A 17 -8.33 -3.19 8.91
N HIS A 18 -9.52 -3.08 8.32
CA HIS A 18 -10.69 -2.40 8.88
C HIS A 18 -11.58 -3.33 9.73
N ALA A 19 -11.42 -4.64 9.60
CA ALA A 19 -12.17 -5.62 10.38
C ALA A 19 -11.73 -5.68 11.85
N SER A 20 -12.69 -5.90 12.75
CA SER A 20 -12.47 -6.22 14.17
C SER A 20 -11.78 -7.58 14.33
N ASP A 21 -11.25 -7.84 15.53
CA ASP A 21 -10.57 -9.10 15.81
C ASP A 21 -11.53 -10.31 15.74
N GLU A 22 -12.79 -10.15 16.17
CA GLU A 22 -13.80 -11.20 16.04
C GLU A 22 -14.15 -11.49 14.57
N GLN A 23 -14.26 -10.43 13.76
CA GLN A 23 -14.51 -10.54 12.32
C GLN A 23 -13.36 -11.25 11.61
N ARG A 24 -12.11 -10.93 11.97
CA ARG A 24 -10.91 -11.60 11.45
C ARG A 24 -10.91 -13.08 11.80
N LEU A 25 -11.20 -13.43 13.05
CA LEU A 25 -11.24 -14.84 13.48
C LEU A 25 -12.31 -15.64 12.71
N LEU A 26 -13.50 -15.07 12.54
CA LEU A 26 -14.57 -15.68 11.74
C LEU A 26 -14.18 -15.82 10.26
N PHE A 27 -13.49 -14.83 9.71
CA PHE A 27 -13.00 -14.86 8.35
C PHE A 27 -11.93 -15.95 8.16
N GLU A 28 -10.96 -16.06 9.08
CA GLU A 28 -9.94 -17.12 9.07
C GLU A 28 -10.57 -18.51 9.11
N ALA A 29 -11.55 -18.73 9.99
CA ALA A 29 -12.31 -19.98 10.01
C ALA A 29 -13.02 -20.24 8.67
N SER A 30 -13.58 -19.20 8.06
CA SER A 30 -14.25 -19.31 6.74
C SER A 30 -13.27 -19.71 5.63
N LEU A 31 -12.04 -19.19 5.63
CA LEU A 31 -11.01 -19.56 4.66
C LEU A 31 -10.59 -21.04 4.75
N LEU A 32 -10.71 -21.65 5.93
CA LEU A 32 -10.45 -23.09 6.12
C LEU A 32 -11.60 -23.95 5.59
N LEU A 33 -12.84 -23.49 5.77
CA LEU A 33 -14.04 -24.23 5.41
C LEU A 33 -14.40 -24.12 3.92
N TYR A 34 -14.04 -23.01 3.27
CA TYR A 34 -14.47 -22.70 1.90
C TYR A 34 -13.26 -22.50 0.96
N PRO A 35 -12.84 -23.54 0.23
CA PRO A 35 -11.68 -23.47 -0.67
C PRO A 35 -11.81 -22.40 -1.77
N ALA A 36 -13.01 -22.19 -2.32
CA ALA A 36 -13.25 -21.17 -3.34
C ALA A 36 -13.00 -19.75 -2.80
N LEU A 37 -13.52 -19.44 -1.61
CA LEU A 37 -13.26 -18.16 -0.93
C LEU A 37 -11.75 -17.94 -0.71
N ARG A 38 -11.02 -18.99 -0.34
CA ARG A 38 -9.57 -18.91 -0.15
C ARG A 38 -8.83 -18.59 -1.44
N GLU A 39 -9.28 -19.14 -2.57
CA GLU A 39 -8.70 -18.84 -3.88
C GLU A 39 -8.99 -17.40 -4.31
N ASP A 40 -10.23 -16.94 -4.16
CA ASP A 40 -10.62 -15.56 -4.45
C ASP A 40 -9.76 -14.56 -3.65
N VAL A 41 -9.64 -14.78 -2.34
CA VAL A 41 -8.85 -13.95 -1.43
C VAL A 41 -7.35 -14.02 -1.77
N HIS A 42 -6.85 -15.16 -2.23
CA HIS A 42 -5.47 -15.28 -2.71
C HIS A 42 -5.21 -14.33 -3.88
N TRP A 43 -6.07 -14.35 -4.90
CA TRP A 43 -5.92 -13.52 -6.10
C TRP A 43 -6.13 -12.03 -5.81
N GLN A 44 -7.05 -11.70 -4.91
CA GLN A 44 -7.26 -10.33 -4.45
C GLN A 44 -6.01 -9.78 -3.74
N ARG A 45 -5.41 -10.56 -2.82
CA ARG A 45 -4.14 -10.20 -2.15
C ARG A 45 -3.01 -9.98 -3.15
N LYS A 46 -2.88 -10.85 -4.15
CA LYS A 46 -1.87 -10.73 -5.21
C LYS A 46 -2.07 -9.45 -6.02
N THR A 47 -3.31 -9.17 -6.41
CA THR A 47 -3.68 -7.95 -7.14
C THR A 47 -3.32 -6.70 -6.34
N TYR A 48 -3.68 -6.65 -5.06
CA TYR A 48 -3.32 -5.53 -4.18
C TYR A 48 -1.82 -5.36 -4.01
N HIS A 49 -1.07 -6.46 -3.93
CA HIS A 49 0.39 -6.39 -3.88
C HIS A 49 0.97 -5.73 -5.14
N ILE A 50 0.50 -6.13 -6.32
CA ILE A 50 0.95 -5.58 -7.61
C ILE A 50 0.60 -4.09 -7.71
N ILE A 51 -0.65 -3.71 -7.42
CA ILE A 51 -1.09 -2.31 -7.45
C ILE A 51 -0.24 -1.46 -6.50
N ARG A 52 -0.02 -1.91 -5.27
CA ARG A 52 0.82 -1.19 -4.29
C ARG A 52 2.27 -1.09 -4.76
N ALA A 53 2.84 -2.14 -5.35
CA ALA A 53 4.21 -2.12 -5.86
C ALA A 53 4.37 -1.11 -7.00
N TYR A 54 3.45 -1.12 -7.96
CA TYR A 54 3.43 -0.16 -9.05
C TYR A 54 3.26 1.28 -8.54
N GLY A 55 2.32 1.52 -7.62
CA GLY A 55 2.12 2.83 -7.00
C GLY A 55 3.38 3.35 -6.31
N ARG A 56 4.10 2.49 -5.56
CA ARG A 56 5.38 2.86 -4.93
C ARG A 56 6.45 3.21 -5.96
N GLN A 57 6.55 2.46 -7.05
CA GLN A 57 7.51 2.73 -8.11
C GLN A 57 7.22 4.08 -8.77
N ARG A 58 5.94 4.37 -9.08
CA ARG A 58 5.52 5.65 -9.64
C ARG A 58 5.86 6.82 -8.69
N LEU A 59 5.50 6.71 -7.41
CA LEU A 59 5.79 7.75 -6.42
C LEU A 59 7.30 7.98 -6.30
N ARG A 60 8.10 6.91 -6.34
CA ARG A 60 9.57 7.02 -6.35
C ARG A 60 10.08 7.79 -7.56
N HIS A 61 9.57 7.51 -8.76
CA HIS A 61 9.97 8.25 -9.95
C HIS A 61 9.58 9.73 -9.88
N GLU A 62 8.41 10.05 -9.35
CA GLU A 62 7.97 11.44 -9.13
C GLU A 62 8.90 12.16 -8.14
N LEU A 63 9.26 11.51 -7.02
CA LEU A 63 10.21 12.03 -6.04
C LEU A 63 11.62 12.22 -6.63
N GLU A 64 12.11 11.27 -7.43
CA GLU A 64 13.41 11.36 -8.10
C GLU A 64 13.44 12.53 -9.10
N ALA A 65 12.36 12.76 -9.84
CA ALA A 65 12.24 13.90 -10.75
C ALA A 65 12.21 15.25 -10.01
N MET A 66 11.47 15.33 -8.89
CA MET A 66 11.48 16.51 -8.02
C MET A 66 12.86 16.75 -7.41
N HIS A 67 13.50 15.70 -6.91
CA HIS A 67 14.84 15.78 -6.34
C HIS A 67 15.84 16.31 -7.37
N ARG A 68 15.86 15.74 -8.58
CA ARG A 68 16.72 16.24 -9.67
C ARG A 68 16.47 17.72 -9.91
N THR A 69 15.21 18.12 -10.07
CA THR A 69 14.85 19.53 -10.32
C THR A 69 15.39 20.45 -9.22
N LEU A 70 15.18 20.11 -7.95
CA LEU A 70 15.53 20.95 -6.81
C LEU A 70 17.03 20.95 -6.48
N PHE A 71 17.76 19.85 -6.75
CA PHE A 71 19.16 19.68 -6.33
C PHE A 71 20.17 19.88 -7.46
N THR A 72 19.77 19.82 -8.73
CA THR A 72 20.70 20.02 -9.86
C THR A 72 20.54 21.37 -10.55
N ALA A 73 19.33 21.95 -10.61
CA ALA A 73 19.13 23.20 -11.33
C ALA A 73 19.82 24.38 -10.62
N PRO A 74 20.59 25.22 -11.34
CA PRO A 74 21.33 26.35 -10.73
C PRO A 74 20.44 27.31 -9.94
N ARG A 75 19.19 27.52 -10.42
CA ARG A 75 18.20 28.40 -9.77
C ARG A 75 17.79 27.98 -8.36
N HIS A 76 17.99 26.71 -7.98
CA HIS A 76 17.62 26.16 -6.67
C HIS A 76 18.83 25.94 -5.75
N ARG A 77 20.02 26.46 -6.10
CA ARG A 77 21.25 26.28 -5.33
C ARG A 77 21.13 26.67 -3.86
N ALA A 78 20.54 27.83 -3.56
CA ALA A 78 20.38 28.30 -2.18
C ALA A 78 19.51 27.35 -1.33
N PHE A 79 18.45 26.77 -1.92
CA PHE A 79 17.61 25.78 -1.28
C PHE A 79 18.40 24.50 -0.98
N ARG A 80 19.08 23.96 -1.99
CA ARG A 80 19.95 22.78 -1.86
C ARG A 80 20.98 22.95 -0.74
N ASP A 81 21.71 24.05 -0.77
CA ASP A 81 22.80 24.31 0.18
C ASP A 81 22.27 24.49 1.62
N LYS A 82 21.03 25.01 1.79
CA LYS A 82 20.35 25.07 3.09
C LYS A 82 19.97 23.67 3.60
N VAL A 83 19.44 22.80 2.74
CA VAL A 83 19.08 21.43 3.12
C VAL A 83 20.32 20.61 3.47
N LEU A 84 21.38 20.67 2.66
CA LEU A 84 22.62 19.93 2.91
C LEU A 84 23.27 20.32 4.24
N ARG A 85 23.19 21.60 4.65
CA ARG A 85 23.71 22.05 5.95
C ARG A 85 23.03 21.36 7.14
N ILE A 86 21.75 21.00 7.05
CA ILE A 86 21.03 20.27 8.13
C ILE A 86 21.71 18.94 8.42
N PHE A 87 22.23 18.27 7.37
CA PHE A 87 22.88 16.98 7.47
C PHE A 87 24.39 17.05 7.78
N GLN A 88 24.97 18.25 7.78
CA GLN A 88 26.39 18.50 8.08
C GLN A 88 26.64 18.91 9.54
N GLN A 89 25.60 19.24 10.31
CA GLN A 89 25.70 19.67 11.72
C GLN A 89 25.62 18.49 12.73
N ARG A 90 26.04 17.30 12.31
CA ARG A 90 26.29 16.13 13.17
C ARG A 90 27.69 15.61 12.90
#